data_AF-A0A7C5IPG1-F1
#
_entry.id   AF-A0A7C5IPG1-F1
#
_cell.length_a   1.000
_cell.length_b   1.000
_cell.length_c   1.000
_cell.angle_alpha   90.00
_cell.angle_beta   90.00
_cell.angle_gamma   90.00
#
_symmetry.space_group_name_H-M   'P 1'
#
loop_
_entity.id
_entity.type
_entity.pdbx_description
1 polymer ?
#
loop_
_entity_poly.entity_id
_entity_poly.type
_entity_poly.pdbx_seq_one_letter_code
_entity_poly.pdbx_strand_id
1 'polypeptide(L)'
;MQAFEKYEKAIEIKPDVHEAFNNWGISLGRLAGTKEGKAAEALYKEAIEKYKKAIENGGSSYNLSCIYALKGEKENALHYLNMSLSNREIDVDFVNKDEDWEAYWDDVEFIALINKYKK
;
A
#
# COMPACT_ATOMS: atom_id res chain seq x y z
N MET A 1 1.34 -18.77 11.75
CA MET A 1 1.64 -17.97 12.96
C MET A 1 3.12 -17.60 13.11
N GLN A 2 4.07 -18.20 12.36
CA GLN A 2 5.50 -17.91 12.53
C GLN A 2 6.01 -16.62 11.83
N ALA A 3 5.25 -16.02 10.91
CA ALA A 3 5.70 -14.85 10.16
C ALA A 3 5.58 -13.55 10.99
N PHE A 4 4.51 -13.40 11.76
CA PHE A 4 4.23 -12.17 12.51
C PHE A 4 5.18 -12.00 13.71
N GLU A 5 5.46 -13.08 14.45
CA GLU A 5 6.45 -13.07 15.54
C GLU A 5 7.87 -12.70 15.06
N LYS A 6 8.21 -13.00 13.79
CA LYS A 6 9.50 -12.63 13.20
C LYS A 6 9.56 -11.13 12.86
N TYR A 7 8.45 -10.54 12.42
CA TYR A 7 8.38 -9.09 12.18
C TYR A 7 8.42 -8.29 13.48
N GLU A 8 7.74 -8.75 14.53
CA GLU A 8 7.81 -8.13 15.86
C GLU A 8 9.24 -8.06 16.39
N LYS A 9 9.99 -9.18 16.31
CA LYS A 9 11.41 -9.21 16.68
C LYS A 9 12.29 -8.35 15.77
N ALA A 10 11.98 -8.24 14.49
CA ALA A 10 12.76 -7.41 13.57
C ALA A 10 12.67 -5.92 13.93
N ILE A 11 11.49 -5.46 14.37
CA ILE A 11 11.26 -4.08 14.85
C ILE A 11 12.09 -3.77 16.11
N GLU A 12 12.32 -4.77 16.98
CA GLU A 12 13.11 -4.60 18.22
C GLU A 12 14.63 -4.47 17.97
N ILE A 13 15.14 -4.87 16.80
CA ILE A 13 16.57 -5.10 16.57
C ILE A 13 17.24 -4.12 15.58
N LYS A 14 16.51 -3.39 14.71
CA LYS A 14 17.13 -2.59 13.61
C LYS A 14 16.51 -1.19 13.35
N PRO A 15 17.28 -0.25 12.76
CA PRO A 15 16.82 1.08 12.33
C PRO A 15 15.90 1.09 11.09
N ASP A 16 15.77 -0.04 10.37
CA ASP A 16 14.93 -0.16 9.17
C ASP A 16 13.49 -0.58 9.51
N VAL A 17 12.93 0.03 10.57
CA VAL A 17 11.61 -0.31 11.15
C VAL A 17 10.49 -0.23 10.11
N HIS A 18 10.56 0.73 9.18
CA HIS A 18 9.57 0.88 8.13
C HIS A 18 9.54 -0.31 7.16
N GLU A 19 10.67 -0.92 6.83
CA GLU A 19 10.72 -2.10 5.95
C GLU A 19 10.03 -3.30 6.60
N ALA A 20 10.22 -3.49 7.91
CA ALA A 20 9.57 -4.57 8.65
C ALA A 20 8.05 -4.43 8.64
N PHE A 21 7.54 -3.21 8.92
CA PHE A 21 6.11 -2.93 8.83
C PHE A 21 5.57 -3.06 7.41
N ASN A 22 6.32 -2.62 6.39
CA ASN A 22 5.92 -2.73 5.00
C ASN A 22 5.80 -4.20 4.55
N ASN A 23 6.80 -5.03 4.87
CA ASN A 23 6.78 -6.46 4.56
C ASN A 23 5.67 -7.20 5.31
N TRP A 24 5.36 -6.79 6.54
CA TRP A 24 4.21 -7.31 7.29
C TRP A 24 2.90 -6.93 6.58
N GLY A 25 2.73 -5.66 6.21
CA GLY A 25 1.58 -5.19 5.44
C GLY A 25 1.36 -5.99 4.14
N ILE A 26 2.43 -6.21 3.36
CA ILE A 26 2.39 -7.01 2.12
C ILE A 26 1.93 -8.44 2.42
N SER A 27 2.49 -9.06 3.46
CA SER A 27 2.16 -10.43 3.84
C SER A 27 0.68 -10.56 4.22
N LEU A 28 0.14 -9.58 4.96
CA LEU A 28 -1.26 -9.52 5.35
C LEU A 28 -2.19 -9.27 4.15
N GLY A 29 -1.85 -8.33 3.27
CA GLY A 29 -2.62 -8.04 2.06
C GLY A 29 -2.73 -9.24 1.13
N ARG A 30 -1.61 -9.94 0.90
CA ARG A 30 -1.60 -11.19 0.13
C ARG A 30 -2.47 -12.27 0.78
N LEU A 31 -2.40 -12.42 2.10
CA LEU A 31 -3.26 -13.36 2.81
C LEU A 31 -4.73 -12.97 2.70
N ALA A 32 -5.06 -11.68 2.79
CA ALA A 32 -6.42 -11.18 2.64
C ALA A 32 -7.01 -11.51 1.27
N GLY A 33 -6.22 -11.41 0.19
CA GLY A 33 -6.63 -11.81 -1.16
C GLY A 33 -6.96 -13.30 -1.32
N THR A 34 -6.53 -14.16 -0.38
CA THR A 34 -6.89 -15.60 -0.36
C THR A 34 -8.12 -15.92 0.49
N LYS A 35 -8.74 -14.91 1.11
CA LYS A 35 -9.88 -15.03 2.01
C LYS A 35 -11.07 -14.27 1.45
N GLU A 36 -12.23 -14.50 2.05
CA GLU A 36 -13.48 -13.83 1.67
C GLU A 36 -14.17 -13.20 2.88
N GLY A 37 -15.07 -12.26 2.61
CA GLY A 37 -15.92 -11.61 3.60
C GLY A 37 -15.15 -11.01 4.77
N LYS A 38 -15.64 -11.24 6.00
CA LYS A 38 -15.10 -10.64 7.23
C LYS A 38 -13.63 -11.00 7.49
N ALA A 39 -13.20 -12.18 7.05
CA ALA A 39 -11.81 -12.63 7.25
C ALA A 39 -10.84 -11.82 6.38
N ALA A 40 -11.18 -11.61 5.11
CA ALA A 40 -10.40 -10.72 4.23
C ALA A 40 -10.41 -9.28 4.75
N GLU A 41 -11.58 -8.78 5.15
CA GLU A 41 -11.72 -7.41 5.66
C GLU A 41 -10.84 -7.15 6.89
N ALA A 42 -10.80 -8.09 7.85
CA ALA A 42 -9.97 -7.97 9.04
C ALA A 42 -8.47 -7.94 8.70
N LEU A 43 -8.02 -8.80 7.77
CA LEU A 43 -6.62 -8.85 7.33
C LEU A 43 -6.22 -7.59 6.57
N TYR A 44 -7.10 -7.06 5.71
CA TYR A 44 -6.86 -5.77 5.04
C TYR A 44 -6.75 -4.62 6.03
N LYS A 45 -7.61 -4.58 7.06
CA LYS A 45 -7.52 -3.58 8.13
C LYS A 45 -6.17 -3.67 8.83
N GLU A 46 -5.72 -4.88 9.19
CA GLU A 46 -4.42 -5.05 9.80
C GLU A 46 -3.28 -4.61 8.85
N ALA A 47 -3.35 -4.97 7.57
CA ALA A 47 -2.36 -4.57 6.57
C ALA A 47 -2.23 -3.04 6.47
N ILE A 48 -3.37 -2.35 6.40
CA ILE A 48 -3.46 -0.88 6.39
C ILE A 48 -2.75 -0.29 7.60
N GLU A 49 -3.01 -0.82 8.80
CA GLU A 49 -2.36 -0.33 10.02
C GLU A 49 -0.85 -0.56 10.03
N LYS A 50 -0.35 -1.66 9.45
CA LYS A 50 1.10 -1.87 9.28
C LYS A 50 1.69 -0.88 8.28
N TYR A 51 1.04 -0.64 7.14
CA TYR A 51 1.55 0.34 6.20
C TYR A 51 1.54 1.76 6.75
N LYS A 52 0.53 2.17 7.53
CA LYS A 52 0.54 3.46 8.23
C LYS A 52 1.74 3.58 9.15
N LYS A 53 2.04 2.55 9.95
CA LYS A 53 3.25 2.52 10.77
C LYS A 53 4.52 2.56 9.94
N ALA A 54 4.55 1.92 8.77
CA ALA A 54 5.69 2.02 7.87
C ALA A 54 5.90 3.48 7.43
N ILE A 55 4.84 4.16 6.98
CA ILE A 55 4.87 5.57 6.56
C ILE A 55 5.32 6.49 7.71
N GLU A 56 4.79 6.30 8.92
CA GLU A 56 5.21 7.04 10.13
C GLU A 56 6.71 6.89 10.43
N ASN A 57 7.32 5.79 9.99
CA ASN A 57 8.75 5.49 10.15
C ASN A 57 9.56 5.75 8.87
N GLY A 58 9.04 6.53 7.92
CA GLY A 58 9.74 6.93 6.68
C GLY A 58 9.60 5.95 5.51
N GLY A 59 8.70 4.98 5.62
CA GLY A 59 8.39 4.03 4.55
C GLY A 59 7.51 4.62 3.45
N SER A 60 7.47 3.92 2.31
CA SER A 60 6.65 4.34 1.17
C SER A 60 5.14 4.22 1.46
N SER A 61 4.39 5.14 0.86
CA SER A 61 2.93 5.15 0.87
C SER A 61 2.29 4.40 -0.30
N TYR A 62 3.08 3.94 -1.27
CA TYR A 62 2.57 3.31 -2.48
C TYR A 62 1.78 2.02 -2.18
N ASN A 63 2.32 1.13 -1.36
CA ASN A 63 1.64 -0.13 -1.04
C ASN A 63 0.32 0.08 -0.31
N LEU A 64 0.20 1.16 0.47
CA LEU A 64 -1.08 1.53 1.09
C LEU A 64 -2.09 2.01 0.04
N SER A 65 -1.64 2.81 -0.94
CA SER A 65 -2.48 3.27 -2.05
C SER A 65 -3.07 2.10 -2.85
N CYS A 66 -2.24 1.09 -3.16
CA CYS A 66 -2.68 -0.10 -3.88
C CYS A 66 -3.72 -0.93 -3.10
N ILE A 67 -3.55 -1.09 -1.77
CA ILE A 67 -4.58 -1.77 -0.95
C ILE A 67 -5.91 -1.03 -0.98
N TYR A 68 -5.90 0.30 -0.92
CA TYR A 68 -7.14 1.06 -1.03
C TYR A 68 -7.76 0.95 -2.43
N ALA A 69 -6.95 0.91 -3.48
CA ALA A 69 -7.40 0.71 -4.85
C ALA A 69 -8.11 -0.65 -5.02
N LEU A 70 -7.47 -1.74 -4.56
CA LEU A 70 -8.04 -3.10 -4.56
C LEU A 70 -9.36 -3.20 -3.77
N LYS A 71 -9.53 -2.36 -2.75
CA LYS A 71 -10.75 -2.31 -1.93
C LYS A 71 -11.84 -1.41 -2.52
N GLY A 72 -11.57 -0.71 -3.62
CA GLY A 72 -12.50 0.26 -4.21
C GLY A 72 -12.60 1.58 -3.45
N GLU A 73 -11.72 1.83 -2.46
CA GLU A 73 -11.71 3.05 -1.66
C GLU A 73 -10.95 4.17 -2.39
N LYS A 74 -11.54 4.67 -3.47
CA LYS A 74 -10.89 5.59 -4.43
C LYS A 74 -10.22 6.80 -3.77
N GLU A 75 -10.92 7.52 -2.89
CA GLU A 75 -10.39 8.74 -2.27
C GLU A 75 -9.09 8.47 -1.50
N ASN A 76 -9.07 7.39 -0.70
CA ASN A 76 -7.88 6.97 0.04
C ASN A 76 -6.77 6.49 -0.91
N ALA A 77 -7.13 5.73 -1.95
CA ALA A 77 -6.17 5.25 -2.94
C ALA A 77 -5.44 6.42 -3.61
N LEU A 78 -6.19 7.38 -4.17
CA LEU A 78 -5.62 8.55 -4.86
C LEU A 78 -4.85 9.46 -3.90
N HIS A 79 -5.30 9.61 -2.65
CA HIS A 79 -4.57 10.37 -1.64
C HIS A 79 -3.16 9.83 -1.41
N TYR A 80 -3.04 8.52 -1.12
CA TYR A 80 -1.74 7.90 -0.86
C TYR A 80 -0.88 7.75 -2.12
N LEU A 81 -1.50 7.55 -3.29
CA LEU A 81 -0.78 7.56 -4.56
C LEU A 81 -0.16 8.93 -4.84
N ASN A 82 -0.92 10.01 -4.65
CA ASN A 82 -0.41 11.38 -4.80
C ASN A 82 0.75 11.64 -3.83
N MET A 83 0.64 11.18 -2.58
CA MET A 83 1.73 11.30 -1.60
C MET A 83 2.99 10.59 -2.10
N SER A 84 2.87 9.36 -2.57
CA SER A 84 3.98 8.55 -3.08
C SER A 84 4.67 9.17 -4.30
N LEU A 85 3.87 9.63 -5.28
CA LEU A 85 4.38 10.33 -6.48
C LEU A 85 5.05 11.65 -6.11
N SER A 86 4.50 12.41 -5.16
CA SER A 86 5.07 13.69 -4.72
C SER A 86 6.42 13.52 -4.02
N ASN A 87 6.58 12.43 -3.27
CA ASN A 87 7.82 12.06 -2.60
C ASN A 87 8.82 11.37 -3.55
N ARG A 88 8.43 11.12 -4.82
CA ARG A 88 9.23 10.39 -5.82
C ARG A 88 9.58 8.97 -5.36
N GLU A 89 8.71 8.36 -4.56
CA GLU A 89 8.85 6.96 -4.14
C GLU A 89 8.55 6.00 -5.29
N ILE A 90 7.69 6.43 -6.22
CA ILE A 90 7.25 5.67 -7.39
C ILE A 90 7.19 6.57 -8.62
N ASP A 91 7.28 5.97 -9.82
CA ASP A 91 7.16 6.67 -11.10
C ASP A 91 5.82 6.34 -11.77
N VAL A 92 5.26 7.30 -12.50
CA VAL A 92 3.98 7.15 -13.21
C VAL A 92 3.98 5.98 -14.20
N ASP A 93 5.12 5.64 -14.81
CA ASP A 93 5.25 4.52 -15.74
C ASP A 93 5.10 3.17 -15.04
N PHE A 94 5.46 3.10 -13.75
CA PHE A 94 5.21 1.91 -12.94
C PHE A 94 3.71 1.81 -12.63
N VAL A 95 3.11 2.90 -12.15
CA VAL A 95 1.70 2.93 -11.74
C VAL A 95 0.76 2.57 -12.91
N ASN A 96 1.06 3.04 -14.11
CA ASN A 96 0.27 2.74 -15.32
C ASN A 96 0.34 1.27 -15.79
N LYS A 97 1.20 0.45 -15.17
CA LYS A 97 1.34 -0.99 -15.48
C LYS A 97 0.94 -1.88 -14.30
N ASP A 98 0.69 -1.30 -13.14
CA ASP A 98 0.29 -2.03 -11.95
C ASP A 98 -1.21 -2.34 -12.05
N GLU A 99 -1.53 -3.63 -12.03
CA GLU A 99 -2.89 -4.18 -12.15
C GLU A 99 -3.78 -3.78 -10.98
N ASP A 100 -3.20 -3.42 -9.82
CA ASP A 100 -3.96 -2.88 -8.69
C ASP A 100 -4.72 -1.59 -9.06
N TRP A 101 -4.29 -0.91 -10.13
CA TRP A 101 -4.90 0.30 -10.67
C TRP A 101 -5.76 0.08 -11.92
N GLU A 102 -5.94 -1.16 -12.39
CA GLU A 102 -6.69 -1.47 -13.62
C GLU A 102 -8.10 -0.86 -13.59
N ALA A 103 -8.78 -0.94 -12.45
CA ALA A 103 -10.12 -0.38 -12.26
C ALA A 103 -10.19 1.16 -12.38
N TYR A 104 -9.05 1.84 -12.37
CA TYR A 104 -8.92 3.30 -12.39
C TYR A 104 -8.28 3.86 -13.65
N TRP A 105 -7.84 3.02 -14.61
CA TRP A 105 -7.16 3.52 -15.82
C TRP A 105 -8.01 4.49 -16.66
N ASP A 106 -9.33 4.36 -16.61
CA ASP A 106 -10.28 5.28 -17.26
C ASP A 106 -10.88 6.32 -16.28
N ASP A 107 -10.50 6.32 -15.00
CA ASP A 107 -11.01 7.27 -14.00
C ASP A 107 -10.35 8.65 -14.19
N VAL A 108 -11.19 9.68 -14.31
CA VAL A 108 -10.75 11.04 -14.62
C VAL A 108 -9.84 11.64 -13.55
N GLU A 109 -10.04 11.28 -12.27
CA GLU A 109 -9.22 11.79 -11.16
C GLU A 109 -7.87 11.07 -11.13
N PHE A 110 -7.85 9.76 -11.38
CA PHE A 110 -6.62 9.00 -11.55
C PHE A 110 -5.79 9.52 -12.73
N ILE A 111 -6.40 9.68 -13.91
CA ILE A 111 -5.72 10.22 -15.11
C ILE A 111 -5.16 11.61 -14.84
N ALA A 112 -5.94 12.50 -14.18
CA ALA A 112 -5.48 13.83 -13.82
C ALA A 112 -4.28 13.78 -12.86
N LEU A 113 -4.31 12.88 -11.88
CA LEU A 113 -3.22 12.67 -10.95
C LEU A 113 -1.95 12.15 -11.65
N ILE A 114 -2.06 11.16 -12.52
CA ILE A 114 -0.92 10.62 -13.29
C ILE A 114 -0.31 11.72 -14.18
N ASN A 115 -1.14 12.48 -14.91
CA ASN A 115 -0.66 13.55 -15.78
C ASN A 115 0.05 14.68 -15.02
N LYS A 116 -0.34 14.95 -13.77
CA LYS A 116 0.34 15.94 -12.91
C LYS A 116 1.82 15.60 -12.66
N TYR A 117 2.18 14.32 -12.67
CA TYR A 117 3.54 13.84 -12.38
C TYR A 117 4.28 13.28 -13.60
N LYS A 118 3.63 13.30 -14.78
CA LYS A 118 4.23 12.91 -16.04
C LYS A 118 5.23 13.99 -16.47
N LYS A 119 6.48 13.58 -16.71
CA LYS A 119 7.55 14.48 -17.17
C LYS A 119 7.41 14.82 -18.65
#